data_AF-A0A2K8T2T5-F1
#
_entry.id   AF-A0A2K8T2T5-F1
#
_cell.length_a   1.000
_cell.length_b   1.000
_cell.length_c   1.000
_cell.angle_alpha   90.00
_cell.angle_beta   90.00
_cell.angle_gamma   90.00
#
_symmetry.space_group_name_H-M   'P 1'
#
loop_
_entity.id
_entity.type
_entity.pdbx_description
1 polymer ?
#
loop_
_entity_poly.entity_id
_entity_poly.type
_entity_poly.pdbx_seq_one_letter_code
_entity_poly.pdbx_strand_id
1 'polypeptide(L)' 'MERSVLIHFDNATGEVRVEAKGFEGLSCLSATQPFEEALGVVEGDRTYKEESAPQIRNTNTHQQYQRQ' A
#
# COMPACT_ATOMS: atom_id res chain seq x y z
N MET A 1 -3.65 -15.52 -2.03
CA MET A 1 -2.92 -14.45 -1.30
C MET A 1 -3.66 -14.21 -0.01
N GLU A 2 -2.95 -14.15 1.12
CA GLU A 2 -3.55 -13.89 2.42
C GLU A 2 -3.87 -12.39 2.54
N ARG A 3 -5.05 -12.06 3.07
CA ARG A 3 -5.52 -10.68 3.28
C ARG A 3 -5.76 -10.48 4.75
N SER A 4 -5.20 -9.42 5.31
CA SER A 4 -5.33 -9.12 6.74
C SER A 4 -5.44 -7.63 6.99
N VAL A 5 -6.29 -7.24 7.93
CA VAL A 5 -6.35 -5.89 8.47
C VAL A 5 -5.68 -5.91 9.84
N LEU A 6 -4.69 -5.05 10.05
CA LEU A 6 -3.98 -4.89 11.30
C LEU A 6 -4.42 -3.58 11.94
N ILE A 7 -4.82 -3.64 13.20
CA ILE A 7 -5.16 -2.46 14.00
C ILE A 7 -4.05 -2.30 15.03
N HIS A 8 -3.30 -1.21 14.90
CA HIS A 8 -2.25 -0.84 15.84
C HIS A 8 -2.85 0.11 16.87
N PHE A 9 -2.69 -0.21 18.14
CA PHE A 9 -3.11 0.62 19.25
C PHE A 9 -1.89 0.99 20.08
N ASP A 10 -1.57 2.28 20.15
CA ASP A 10 -0.54 2.78 21.05
C ASP A 10 -1.17 3.08 22.42
N ASN A 11 -0.84 2.24 23.40
CA ASN A 11 -1.37 2.37 24.76
C ASN A 11 -0.82 3.61 25.52
N ALA A 12 0.29 4.19 25.07
CA ALA A 12 0.88 5.36 25.72
C ALA A 12 0.24 6.67 25.23
N THR A 13 -0.09 6.76 23.94
CA THR A 13 -0.66 7.96 23.31
C THR A 13 -2.16 7.88 23.06
N GLY A 14 -2.73 6.66 23.08
CA GLY A 14 -4.11 6.39 22.67
C GLY A 14 -4.31 6.43 21.15
N GLU A 15 -3.23 6.52 20.36
CA GLU A 15 -3.32 6.60 18.91
C GLU A 15 -3.70 5.25 18.30
N VAL A 16 -4.62 5.26 17.34
CA VAL A 16 -5.12 4.07 16.64
C VAL A 16 -4.83 4.18 15.15
N ARG A 17 -4.17 3.17 14.59
CA ARG A 17 -3.84 3.11 13.15
C ARG A 17 -4.35 1.81 12.53
N VAL A 18 -4.94 1.92 11.34
CA VAL A 18 -5.46 0.76 10.58
C VAL A 18 -4.57 0.53 9.35
N GLU A 19 -4.06 -0.70 9.19
CA GLU A 19 -3.20 -1.10 8.06
C GLU A 19 -3.80 -2.31 7.34
N ALA A 20 -4.04 -2.17 6.03
CA ALA A 20 -4.47 -3.28 5.18
C ALA A 20 -3.26 -3.91 4.46
N LYS A 21 -3.03 -5.22 4.68
CA LYS A 21 -2.01 -6.00 3.98
C LYS A 21 -2.63 -6.99 3.00
N GLY A 22 -2.08 -7.04 1.79
CA GLY A 22 -2.57 -7.91 0.72
C GLY A 22 -3.84 -7.40 0.01
N PHE A 23 -4.18 -6.13 0.20
CA PHE A 23 -5.26 -5.43 -0.51
C PHE A 23 -4.66 -4.55 -1.61
N GLU A 24 -5.31 -4.52 -2.77
CA GLU A 24 -4.87 -3.75 -3.95
C GLU A 24 -5.96 -2.76 -4.37
N GLY A 25 -5.56 -1.56 -4.80
CA GLY A 25 -6.46 -0.51 -5.25
C GLY A 25 -7.62 -0.19 -4.30
N LEU A 26 -8.84 -0.09 -4.86
CA LEU A 26 -10.05 0.27 -4.13
C LEU A 26 -10.48 -0.77 -3.07
N SER A 27 -9.98 -2.01 -3.16
CA SER A 27 -10.31 -3.05 -2.18
C SER A 27 -9.73 -2.77 -0.79
N CYS A 28 -8.65 -1.98 -0.72
CA CYS A 28 -8.06 -1.51 0.54
C CYS A 28 -9.05 -0.61 1.29
N LEU A 29 -9.65 0.36 0.58
CA LEU A 29 -10.60 1.31 1.15
C LEU A 29 -11.84 0.61 1.70
N SER A 30 -12.45 -0.27 0.90
CA SER A 30 -13.63 -1.01 1.35
C SER A 30 -13.35 -1.92 2.54
N ALA A 31 -12.10 -2.37 2.70
CA ALA A 31 -11.70 -3.22 3.81
C ALA A 31 -11.41 -2.43 5.09
N THR A 32 -10.77 -1.25 5.01
CA THR A 32 -10.42 -0.46 6.21
C THR A 32 -11.55 0.45 6.69
N GLN A 33 -12.42 0.91 5.78
CA GLN A 33 -13.52 1.85 6.08
C GLN A 33 -14.42 1.45 7.26
N PRO A 34 -14.95 0.21 7.37
CA PRO A 34 -15.80 -0.15 8.51
C PRO A 34 -15.06 -0.14 9.85
N PHE A 35 -13.74 -0.38 9.84
CA PHE A 35 -12.92 -0.33 11.05
C PHE A 35 -12.57 1.12 11.43
N GLU A 36 -12.22 1.95 10.46
CA GLU A 36 -11.98 3.39 10.68
C GLU A 36 -13.21 4.08 11.27
N GLU A 37 -14.40 3.78 10.73
CA GLU A 37 -15.68 4.32 11.22
C GLU A 37 -15.99 3.86 12.64
N ALA A 38 -15.86 2.57 12.93
CA ALA A 38 -16.12 2.03 14.27
C ALA A 38 -15.13 2.53 15.32
N LEU A 39 -13.88 2.82 14.92
CA LEU A 39 -12.83 3.35 15.79
C LEU A 39 -12.86 4.88 15.89
N GLY A 40 -13.72 5.56 15.12
CA GLY A 40 -13.79 7.02 15.07
C GLY A 40 -12.53 7.67 14.51
N VAL A 41 -11.71 6.93 13.75
CA VAL A 41 -10.50 7.41 13.09
C VAL A 41 -10.93 8.12 11.81
N VAL A 42 -11.45 9.34 11.95
CA VAL A 42 -11.94 10.15 10.83
C VAL A 42 -10.86 11.14 10.39
N GLU A 43 -10.38 10.94 9.17
CA GLU A 43 -9.80 11.95 8.25
C GLU A 43 -8.37 12.51 8.44
N GLY A 44 -7.53 11.98 9.33
CA GLY A 44 -6.13 12.42 9.43
C GLY A 44 -5.12 11.49 8.74
N ASP A 45 -4.69 11.81 7.51
CA ASP A 45 -3.52 11.22 6.82
C ASP A 45 -3.55 9.72 6.47
N ARG A 46 -4.27 9.38 5.39
CA ARG A 46 -4.09 8.07 4.72
C ARG A 46 -2.76 8.03 3.98
N THR A 47 -1.84 7.19 4.47
CA THR A 47 -0.58 6.90 3.79
C THR A 47 -0.70 5.61 2.99
N TYR A 48 -0.78 5.71 1.67
CA TYR A 48 -0.73 4.54 0.79
C TYR A 48 0.72 4.12 0.56
N LYS A 49 1.01 2.83 0.71
CA LYS A 49 2.30 2.28 0.28
C LYS A 49 2.36 2.31 -1.24
N GLU A 50 3.50 2.69 -1.83
CA GLU A 50 3.71 2.61 -3.28
C GLU A 50 3.42 1.18 -3.75
N GLU A 51 2.40 1.05 -4.61
CA GLU A 51 2.19 -0.16 -5.39
C GLU A 51 3.46 -0.39 -6.20
N SER A 52 4.09 -1.56 -6.03
CA SER A 52 5.47 -1.83 -6.47
C SER A 52 5.75 -1.21 -7.83
N ALA A 53 6.58 -0.17 -7.84
CA ALA A 53 6.97 0.52 -9.06
C ALA A 53 7.39 -0.53 -10.09
N PRO A 54 6.87 -0.49 -11.34
CA PRO A 54 7.26 -1.43 -12.35
C PRO A 54 8.77 -1.32 -12.50
N GLN A 55 9.48 -2.40 -12.17
CA GLN A 55 10.91 -2.50 -12.33
C GLN A 55 11.19 -2.21 -13.81
N ILE A 56 11.68 -0.99 -14.10
CA ILE A 56 12.05 -0.55 -15.43
C ILE A 56 13.14 -1.52 -15.89
N ARG A 57 12.72 -2.54 -16.64
CA ARG A 57 13.61 -3.50 -17.26
C ARG A 57 14.31 -2.75 -18.37
N ASN A 58 15.44 -2.13 -18.05
CA ASN A 58 16.37 -1.56 -19.02
C ASN A 58 16.86 -2.70 -19.91
N THR A 59 16.11 -3.04 -20.96
CA THR A 59 16.61 -3.84 -22.06
C THR A 59 17.59 -2.97 -22.82
N ASN A 60 18.85 -3.04 -22.41
CA ASN A 60 19.97 -2.44 -23.12
C ASN A 60 20.13 -3.20 -24.45
N THR A 61 19.34 -2.83 -25.47
CA THR A 61 19.56 -3.27 -26.85
C THR A 61 20.83 -2.58 -27.35
N HIS A 62 21.98 -3.18 -27.05
CA HIS A 62 23.22 -2.97 -27.79
C HIS A 62 23.01 -3.44 -29.24
N GLN A 63 22.45 -2.57 -30.08
CA GLN A 63 22.61 -2.71 -31.53
C GLN A 63 24.08 -2.38 -31.86
N GLN A 64 24.91 -3.42 -31.87
CA GLN A 64 26.20 -3.36 -32.55
C GLN A 64 25.95 -3.26 -34.05
N TYR A 65 25.98 -2.04 -34.58
CA TYR A 65 26.14 -1.81 -36.00
C TYR A 65 27.58 -2.21 -36.39
N GLN A 66 27.76 -3.46 -36.78
CA GLN A 66 29.00 -3.93 -37.41
C GLN A 66 29.02 -3.44 -38.86
N ARG A 67 30.18 -2.89 -39.22
CA ARG A 67 30.52 -2.25 -40.48
C ARG A 67 30.71 -3.32 -41.56
N GLN A 68 30.08 -3.17 -42.72
CA GLN A 68 30.61 -3.58 -44.04
C GLN A 68 30.13 -2.59 -45.09
#